data_AF-A0A0D8JDX9-F1
#
_entry.id   AF-A0A0D8JDX9-F1
#
_cell.length_a   1.000
_cell.length_b   1.000
_cell.length_c   1.000
_cell.angle_alpha   90.00
_cell.angle_beta   90.00
_cell.angle_gamma   90.00
#
_symmetry.space_group_name_H-M   'P 1'
#
loop_
_entity.id
_entity.type
_entity.pdbx_description
1 polymer ?
#
loop_
_entity_poly.entity_id
_entity_poly.type
_entity_poly.pdbx_seq_one_letter_code
_entity_poly.pdbx_strand_id
1 'polypeptide(L)'
;MKLKNLILLGVLLLPLFACNDADTDYTTETKLIIDIPTKSYLVDLSESPETYHFDGVGIFCLGYSDELKKCPGDVVQIIPGAGSTISFEALQNSETIEKLQLVIAYKTQGDDDYQQIHSVNLLQDGSFLNSATHSLVLDDVLAPLINRLNENPRYFISIEINGLANFKLSSDAQFTIPLIIESEYNSPRFTL
;
A
#
# COMPACT_ATOMS: atom_id res chain seq x y z
N MET A 1 39.88 55.54 10.27
CA MET A 1 39.06 55.19 9.08
C MET A 1 39.17 53.73 8.63
N LYS A 2 39.88 52.82 9.31
CA LYS A 2 40.00 51.40 8.88
C LYS A 2 38.97 50.45 9.52
N LEU A 3 38.41 50.80 10.69
CA LEU A 3 37.46 49.94 11.42
C LEU A 3 36.03 49.96 10.83
N LYS A 4 35.57 51.12 10.33
CA LYS A 4 34.23 51.27 9.73
C LYS A 4 34.06 50.45 8.44
N ASN A 5 35.13 50.26 7.66
CA ASN A 5 35.09 49.43 6.45
C ASN A 5 35.10 47.92 6.75
N LEU A 6 35.62 47.49 7.91
CA LEU A 6 35.59 46.09 8.32
C LEU A 6 34.20 45.64 8.77
N ILE A 7 33.47 46.53 9.46
CA ILE A 7 32.09 46.27 9.89
C ILE A 7 31.15 46.17 8.68
N LEU A 8 31.39 46.98 7.65
CA LEU A 8 30.58 46.95 6.42
C LEU A 8 30.76 45.64 5.64
N LEU A 9 31.96 45.07 5.62
CA LEU A 9 32.22 43.76 5.00
C LEU A 9 31.54 42.61 5.76
N GLY A 10 31.52 42.69 7.10
CA GLY A 10 30.84 41.70 7.94
C GLY A 10 29.32 41.69 7.72
N VAL A 11 28.69 42.86 7.54
CA VAL A 11 27.25 42.96 7.29
C VAL A 11 26.87 42.51 5.87
N LEU A 12 27.77 42.66 4.88
CA LEU A 12 27.52 42.20 3.51
C LEU A 12 27.68 40.68 3.31
N LEU A 13 28.38 39.98 4.22
CA LEU A 13 28.60 38.53 4.15
C LEU A 13 27.57 37.71 4.94
N LEU A 14 26.83 38.34 5.86
CA LEU A 14 25.76 37.69 6.62
C LEU A 14 24.56 37.15 5.78
N PRO A 15 24.17 37.73 4.63
CA PRO A 15 23.06 37.17 3.84
C PRO A 15 23.46 35.87 3.11
N LEU A 16 24.76 35.66 2.85
CA LEU A 16 25.25 34.48 2.12
C LEU A 16 25.19 33.19 2.96
N PHE A 17 25.06 33.30 4.28
CA PHE A 17 24.85 32.17 5.18
C PHE A 17 23.39 32.00 5.63
N ALA A 18 22.47 32.83 5.13
CA ALA A 18 21.05 32.79 5.49
C ALA A 18 20.17 31.97 4.53
N CYS A 19 20.72 31.48 3.41
CA CYS A 19 20.06 30.50 2.54
C CYS A 19 20.63 29.11 2.80
N ASN A 20 20.37 28.56 3.98
CA ASN A 20 20.06 27.14 4.05
C ASN A 20 18.54 27.13 4.21
N ASP A 21 17.82 27.12 3.08
CA ASP A 21 16.43 26.71 3.13
C ASP A 21 16.45 25.31 3.75
N ALA A 22 15.92 25.19 4.97
CA ALA A 22 15.70 23.90 5.55
C ALA A 22 14.68 23.22 4.63
N ASP A 23 15.06 22.15 3.93
CA ASP A 23 14.11 21.22 3.33
C ASP A 23 13.19 20.76 4.47
N THR A 24 12.05 21.41 4.61
CA THR A 24 11.05 21.04 5.61
C THR A 24 10.12 20.01 5.01
N ASP A 25 10.67 18.83 4.72
CA ASP A 25 9.86 17.66 4.43
C ASP A 25 9.25 17.16 5.74
N TYR A 26 7.93 16.99 5.74
CA TYR A 26 7.18 16.51 6.90
C TYR A 26 6.86 15.03 6.74
N THR A 27 7.25 14.21 7.72
CA THR A 27 6.92 12.79 7.79
C THR A 27 5.61 12.57 8.54
N THR A 28 4.74 11.71 7.99
CA THR A 28 3.51 11.28 8.67
C THR A 28 3.35 9.76 8.61
N GLU A 29 3.18 9.14 9.77
CA GLU A 29 2.85 7.71 9.89
C GLU A 29 1.35 7.49 9.65
N THR A 30 1.01 6.54 8.78
CA THR A 30 -0.37 6.16 8.45
C THR A 30 -0.43 4.69 8.03
N LYS A 31 -1.62 4.21 7.67
CA LYS A 31 -1.83 2.86 7.12
C LYS A 31 -2.66 2.93 5.85
N LEU A 32 -2.23 2.32 4.76
CA LEU A 32 -3.10 2.06 3.62
C LEU A 32 -3.93 0.81 3.92
N ILE A 33 -5.26 0.94 3.87
CA ILE A 33 -6.20 -0.17 4.07
C ILE A 33 -6.96 -0.34 2.75
N ILE A 34 -6.96 -1.56 2.22
CA ILE A 34 -7.64 -1.90 0.96
C ILE A 34 -8.52 -3.11 1.25
N ASP A 35 -9.83 -2.91 1.11
CA ASP A 35 -10.79 -4.01 1.17
C ASP A 35 -10.89 -4.67 -0.21
N ILE A 36 -10.79 -5.99 -0.23
CA ILE A 36 -10.77 -6.82 -1.43
C ILE A 36 -12.02 -7.71 -1.39
N PRO A 37 -13.10 -7.31 -2.08
CA PRO A 37 -14.32 -8.10 -2.11
C PRO A 37 -14.08 -9.43 -2.82
N THR A 38 -14.40 -10.53 -2.14
CA THR A 38 -14.16 -11.88 -2.66
C THR A 38 -15.42 -12.51 -3.24
N LYS A 39 -15.22 -13.38 -4.22
CA LYS A 39 -16.27 -14.23 -4.79
C LYS A 39 -15.75 -15.66 -4.87
N SER A 40 -16.57 -16.62 -4.45
CA SER A 40 -16.26 -18.04 -4.56
C SER A 40 -17.16 -18.78 -5.52
N TYR A 41 -16.57 -19.77 -6.20
CA TYR A 41 -17.24 -20.68 -7.10
C TYR A 41 -16.74 -22.11 -6.87
N LEU A 42 -17.67 -23.07 -6.90
CA LEU A 42 -17.37 -24.48 -6.67
C LEU A 42 -16.57 -25.05 -7.85
N VAL A 43 -15.48 -25.73 -7.53
CA VAL A 43 -14.65 -26.48 -8.49
C VAL A 43 -15.22 -27.89 -8.57
N ASP A 44 -15.76 -28.25 -9.74
CA ASP A 44 -16.22 -29.57 -10.21
C ASP A 44 -16.70 -30.61 -9.16
N LEU A 45 -17.95 -31.06 -9.30
CA LEU A 45 -18.68 -31.94 -8.35
C LEU A 45 -18.22 -33.41 -8.34
N SER A 46 -17.21 -33.77 -9.12
CA SER A 46 -16.96 -35.17 -9.47
C SER A 46 -16.27 -35.99 -8.39
N GLU A 47 -15.48 -35.40 -7.47
CA GLU A 47 -14.91 -36.11 -6.31
C GLU A 47 -14.80 -35.18 -5.08
N SER A 48 -15.31 -35.65 -3.94
CA SER A 48 -15.16 -35.01 -2.61
C SER A 48 -13.69 -34.97 -2.19
N PRO A 49 -13.21 -33.93 -1.45
CA PRO A 49 -13.96 -32.84 -0.81
C PRO A 49 -14.26 -31.63 -1.69
N GLU A 50 -15.36 -30.94 -1.38
CA GLU A 50 -15.76 -29.69 -2.05
C GLU A 50 -14.61 -28.67 -2.00
N THR A 51 -14.14 -28.28 -3.17
CA THR A 51 -13.12 -27.25 -3.32
C THR A 51 -13.77 -26.05 -3.98
N TYR A 52 -13.48 -24.85 -3.48
CA TYR A 52 -13.96 -23.59 -4.02
C TYR A 52 -12.76 -22.79 -4.52
N HIS A 53 -12.82 -22.36 -5.77
CA HIS A 53 -11.98 -21.27 -6.21
C HIS A 53 -12.55 -19.96 -5.67
N PHE A 54 -11.68 -19.02 -5.35
CA PHE A 54 -12.08 -17.65 -5.08
C PHE A 54 -11.18 -16.66 -5.79
N ASP A 55 -11.74 -15.51 -6.11
CA ASP A 55 -11.05 -14.34 -6.63
C ASP A 55 -11.62 -13.06 -6.02
N GLY A 56 -10.81 -12.02 -5.98
CA GLY A 56 -11.21 -10.70 -5.51
C GLY A 56 -10.24 -9.64 -6.00
N VAL A 57 -10.76 -8.43 -6.23
CA VAL A 57 -9.96 -7.31 -6.73
C VAL A 57 -10.30 -6.05 -5.94
N GLY A 58 -9.29 -5.48 -5.28
CA GLY A 58 -9.34 -4.16 -4.66
C GLY A 58 -8.58 -3.16 -5.53
N ILE A 59 -9.17 -1.97 -5.75
CA ILE A 59 -8.53 -0.90 -6.55
C ILE A 59 -8.42 0.36 -5.69
N PHE A 60 -7.26 1.01 -5.74
CA PHE A 60 -7.03 2.29 -5.08
C PHE A 60 -6.13 3.22 -5.91
N CYS A 61 -6.09 4.49 -5.54
CA CYS A 61 -5.17 5.49 -6.10
C CYS A 61 -4.82 6.49 -4.98
N LEU A 62 -3.57 6.93 -4.91
CA LEU A 62 -3.14 7.99 -3.97
C LEU A 62 -3.35 9.35 -4.66
N GLY A 63 -4.62 9.75 -4.81
CA GLY A 63 -4.99 11.01 -5.44
C GLY A 63 -4.87 12.23 -4.52
N TYR A 64 -4.90 13.42 -5.13
CA TYR A 64 -5.27 14.65 -4.41
C TYR A 64 -6.79 14.70 -4.35
N SER A 65 -7.35 14.83 -3.15
CA SER A 65 -8.78 15.02 -3.01
C SER A 65 -9.17 16.44 -3.37
N ASP A 66 -10.13 16.58 -4.29
CA ASP A 66 -10.82 17.84 -4.58
C ASP A 66 -11.75 18.30 -3.42
N GLU A 67 -11.82 17.54 -2.31
CA GLU A 67 -12.46 17.91 -1.05
C GLU A 67 -11.40 18.39 -0.02
N LEU A 68 -10.86 19.56 -0.31
CA LEU A 68 -9.75 20.25 0.37
C LEU A 68 -10.03 20.66 1.84
N LYS A 69 -9.81 19.75 2.80
CA LYS A 69 -9.30 20.13 4.14
C LYS A 69 -8.28 19.16 4.76
N LYS A 70 -8.04 17.97 4.18
CA LYS A 70 -7.32 16.89 4.88
C LYS A 70 -6.48 15.94 4.01
N CYS A 71 -6.09 16.30 2.79
CA CYS A 71 -5.17 15.48 1.99
C CYS A 71 -3.78 16.13 1.92
N PRO A 72 -2.70 15.33 1.95
CA PRO A 72 -1.32 15.83 1.94
C PRO A 72 -1.09 16.79 0.77
N GLY A 73 -0.11 17.67 0.96
CA GLY A 73 0.56 18.29 -0.19
C GLY A 73 1.18 17.22 -1.08
N ASP A 74 1.97 17.64 -2.07
CA ASP A 74 2.58 16.70 -3.01
C ASP A 74 3.35 15.58 -2.26
N VAL A 75 2.96 14.32 -2.51
CA VAL A 75 3.62 13.15 -1.92
C VAL A 75 5.01 13.05 -2.54
N VAL A 76 6.03 13.29 -1.72
CA VAL A 76 7.44 13.28 -2.14
C VAL A 76 7.97 11.85 -2.11
N GLN A 77 7.69 11.14 -1.02
CA GLN A 77 8.17 9.78 -0.82
C GLN A 77 7.22 8.97 0.06
N ILE A 78 7.14 7.68 -0.23
CA ILE A 78 6.44 6.65 0.53
C ILE A 78 7.48 5.64 1.00
N ILE A 79 7.65 5.55 2.32
CA ILE A 79 8.52 4.59 2.98
C ILE A 79 7.62 3.50 3.58
N PRO A 80 7.86 2.21 3.30
CA PRO A 80 7.06 1.15 3.89
C PRO A 80 7.41 1.01 5.38
N GLY A 81 6.38 0.93 6.22
CA GLY A 81 6.51 0.47 7.59
C GLY A 81 6.55 -1.05 7.66
N ALA A 82 6.77 -1.59 8.87
CA ALA A 82 6.76 -3.03 9.13
C ALA A 82 5.39 -3.51 9.61
N GLY A 83 5.06 -4.77 9.34
CA GLY A 83 3.83 -5.42 9.77
C GLY A 83 2.68 -5.27 8.78
N SER A 84 3.00 -5.22 7.49
CA SER A 84 2.01 -5.26 6.42
C SER A 84 1.38 -6.64 6.35
N THR A 85 0.05 -6.70 6.18
CA THR A 85 -0.67 -7.96 6.21
C THR A 85 -1.77 -8.05 5.18
N ILE A 86 -2.06 -9.28 4.74
CA ILE A 86 -3.37 -9.64 4.22
C ILE A 86 -4.07 -10.53 5.24
N SER A 87 -5.31 -10.19 5.56
CA SER A 87 -6.13 -10.93 6.52
C SER A 87 -7.51 -11.21 5.95
N PHE A 88 -8.07 -12.36 6.33
CA PHE A 88 -9.46 -12.71 6.10
C PHE A 88 -10.23 -12.57 7.40
N GLU A 89 -11.57 -12.43 7.33
CA GLU A 89 -12.38 -12.59 8.54
C GLU A 89 -12.11 -13.94 9.20
N ALA A 90 -12.36 -14.02 10.52
CA ALA A 90 -12.04 -15.20 11.31
C ALA A 90 -12.71 -16.45 10.70
N LEU A 91 -11.87 -17.34 10.16
CA LEU A 91 -12.28 -18.60 9.58
C LEU A 91 -12.83 -19.54 10.65
N GLN A 92 -13.84 -20.34 10.31
CA GLN A 92 -14.34 -21.39 11.21
C GLN A 92 -13.31 -22.52 11.36
N ASN A 93 -13.45 -23.33 12.41
CA ASN A 93 -12.44 -24.34 12.77
C ASN A 93 -12.13 -25.37 11.66
N SER A 94 -13.07 -25.65 10.77
CA SER A 94 -12.90 -26.58 9.64
C SER A 94 -12.58 -25.87 8.32
N GLU A 95 -12.61 -24.54 8.28
CA GLU A 95 -12.41 -23.75 7.06
C GLU A 95 -10.93 -23.48 6.84
N THR A 96 -10.47 -23.76 5.63
CA THR A 96 -9.08 -23.57 5.23
C THR A 96 -8.96 -22.93 3.86
N ILE A 97 -7.99 -22.03 3.73
CA ILE A 97 -7.50 -21.51 2.45
C ILE A 97 -6.18 -22.21 2.15
N GLU A 98 -6.17 -23.00 1.08
CA GLU A 98 -5.06 -23.90 0.72
C GLU A 98 -4.13 -23.29 -0.32
N LYS A 99 -4.66 -22.39 -1.16
CA LYS A 99 -3.86 -21.60 -2.10
C LYS A 99 -4.27 -20.15 -2.02
N LEU A 100 -3.28 -19.28 -2.06
CA LEU A 100 -3.47 -17.85 -2.11
C LEU A 100 -2.35 -17.24 -2.96
N GLN A 101 -2.73 -16.62 -4.05
CA GLN A 101 -1.88 -15.84 -4.91
C GLN A 101 -2.28 -14.37 -4.81
N LEU A 102 -1.27 -13.51 -4.84
CA LEU A 102 -1.38 -12.06 -4.90
C LEU A 102 -0.87 -11.60 -6.27
N VAL A 103 -1.66 -10.76 -6.95
CA VAL A 103 -1.27 -10.09 -8.17
C VAL A 103 -1.43 -8.59 -7.96
N ILE A 104 -0.37 -7.85 -8.27
CA ILE A 104 -0.32 -6.39 -8.14
C ILE A 104 -0.16 -5.83 -9.55
N ALA A 105 -1.03 -4.92 -9.94
CA ALA A 105 -1.00 -4.27 -11.24
C ALA A 105 -1.27 -2.78 -11.12
N TYR A 106 -0.91 -2.00 -12.14
CA TYR A 106 -1.17 -0.57 -12.19
C TYR A 106 -1.63 -0.10 -13.57
N LYS A 107 -2.27 1.06 -13.63
CA LYS A 107 -2.46 1.79 -14.88
C LYS A 107 -2.44 3.30 -14.66
N THR A 108 -2.22 4.05 -15.74
CA THR A 108 -2.31 5.52 -15.69
C THR A 108 -3.74 6.01 -15.97
N GLN A 109 -4.00 7.27 -15.66
CA GLN A 109 -5.26 7.90 -16.04
C GLN A 109 -5.35 8.01 -17.57
N GLY A 110 -6.35 7.36 -18.15
CA GLY A 110 -6.54 7.32 -19.60
C GLY A 110 -6.10 6.01 -20.26
N ASP A 111 -5.40 5.14 -19.53
CA ASP A 111 -5.14 3.78 -19.98
C ASP A 111 -6.36 2.88 -19.74
N ASP A 112 -6.64 2.02 -20.72
CA ASP A 112 -7.71 1.03 -20.62
C ASP A 112 -7.27 -0.16 -19.74
N ASP A 113 -6.05 -0.65 -19.96
CA ASP A 113 -5.55 -1.91 -19.40
C ASP A 113 -4.60 -1.73 -18.20
N TYR A 114 -4.66 -2.67 -17.26
CA TYR A 114 -3.71 -2.79 -16.16
C TYR A 114 -2.46 -3.54 -16.58
N GLN A 115 -1.29 -3.02 -16.20
CA GLN A 115 0.01 -3.65 -16.37
C GLN A 115 0.45 -4.31 -15.07
N GLN A 116 0.84 -5.58 -15.13
CA GLN A 116 1.28 -6.32 -13.94
C GLN A 116 2.63 -5.78 -13.41
N ILE A 117 2.68 -5.51 -12.11
CA ILE A 117 3.89 -5.17 -11.36
C ILE A 117 4.52 -6.44 -10.81
N HIS A 118 3.71 -7.25 -10.13
CA HIS A 118 4.18 -8.42 -9.39
C HIS A 118 3.10 -9.49 -9.28
N SER A 119 3.52 -10.75 -9.20
CA SER A 119 2.65 -11.89 -8.91
C SER A 119 3.42 -12.87 -8.03
N VAL A 120 2.80 -13.32 -6.95
CA VAL A 120 3.44 -14.20 -5.96
C VAL A 120 2.42 -15.12 -5.29
N ASN A 121 2.80 -16.38 -5.09
CA ASN A 121 2.05 -17.30 -4.24
C ASN A 121 2.43 -17.04 -2.78
N LEU A 122 1.46 -16.66 -1.97
CA LEU A 122 1.67 -16.30 -0.56
C LEU A 122 1.74 -17.51 0.36
N LEU A 123 1.18 -18.65 -0.07
CA LEU A 123 1.24 -19.93 0.64
C LEU A 123 2.21 -20.87 -0.06
N GLN A 124 3.11 -21.47 0.71
CA GLN A 124 3.96 -22.57 0.23
C GLN A 124 3.14 -23.85 0.11
N ASP A 125 3.59 -24.80 -0.72
CA ASP A 125 2.93 -26.09 -0.87
C ASP A 125 2.75 -26.80 0.48
N GLY A 126 1.51 -27.19 0.78
CA GLY A 126 1.13 -27.83 2.05
C GLY A 126 0.87 -26.86 3.21
N SER A 127 1.07 -25.56 3.03
CA SER A 127 0.67 -24.53 4.00
C SER A 127 -0.78 -24.09 3.76
N PHE A 128 -1.48 -23.67 4.82
CA PHE A 128 -2.86 -23.21 4.73
C PHE A 128 -3.16 -22.15 5.79
N LEU A 129 -4.10 -21.26 5.47
CA LEU A 129 -4.75 -20.41 6.47
C LEU A 129 -5.92 -21.17 7.09
N ASN A 130 -6.12 -20.99 8.39
CA ASN A 130 -7.22 -21.57 9.15
C ASN A 130 -7.69 -20.56 10.22
N SER A 131 -8.61 -20.98 11.09
CA SER A 131 -9.13 -20.16 12.20
C SER A 131 -8.05 -19.46 13.04
N ALA A 132 -6.91 -20.12 13.30
CA ALA A 132 -5.81 -19.57 14.10
C ALA A 132 -4.81 -18.73 13.28
N THR A 133 -4.72 -18.97 11.97
CA THR A 133 -3.75 -18.33 11.06
C THR A 133 -4.44 -17.68 9.87
N HIS A 134 -5.43 -16.81 10.11
CA HIS A 134 -6.22 -16.14 9.07
C HIS A 134 -5.53 -14.90 8.47
N SER A 135 -4.26 -14.64 8.79
CA SER A 135 -3.49 -13.48 8.33
C SER A 135 -2.07 -13.89 7.93
N LEU A 136 -1.52 -13.22 6.91
CA LEU A 136 -0.14 -13.38 6.44
C LEU A 136 0.59 -12.04 6.46
N VAL A 137 1.89 -12.07 6.76
CA VAL A 137 2.78 -10.91 6.66
C VAL A 137 3.26 -10.76 5.22
N LEU A 138 3.35 -9.52 4.75
CA LEU A 138 3.62 -9.18 3.36
C LEU A 138 4.85 -8.29 3.15
N ASP A 139 5.58 -7.94 4.20
CA ASP A 139 6.69 -6.98 4.13
C ASP A 139 7.70 -7.31 3.02
N ASP A 140 8.01 -8.59 2.83
CA ASP A 140 8.98 -9.06 1.83
C ASP A 140 8.47 -9.00 0.37
N VAL A 141 7.16 -8.87 0.15
CA VAL A 141 6.55 -8.88 -1.19
C VAL A 141 6.07 -7.51 -1.67
N LEU A 142 6.17 -6.48 -0.82
CA LEU A 142 5.60 -5.15 -1.09
C LEU A 142 6.55 -4.18 -1.78
N ALA A 143 7.86 -4.44 -1.78
CA ALA A 143 8.83 -3.54 -2.39
C ALA A 143 8.48 -3.12 -3.84
N PRO A 144 8.00 -4.01 -4.74
CA PRO A 144 7.60 -3.61 -6.09
C PRO A 144 6.44 -2.60 -6.11
N LEU A 145 5.45 -2.76 -5.23
CA LEU A 145 4.32 -1.82 -5.12
C LEU A 145 4.80 -0.45 -4.66
N ILE A 146 5.60 -0.41 -3.60
CA ILE A 146 6.09 0.84 -3.00
C ILE A 146 6.96 1.60 -3.99
N ASN A 147 7.83 0.91 -4.72
CA ASN A 147 8.62 1.54 -5.79
C ASN A 147 7.71 2.16 -6.85
N ARG A 148 6.65 1.47 -7.26
CA ARG A 148 5.73 2.00 -8.26
C ARG A 148 4.95 3.23 -7.77
N LEU A 149 4.53 3.23 -6.52
CA LEU A 149 3.86 4.37 -5.90
C LEU A 149 4.80 5.58 -5.76
N ASN A 150 6.08 5.35 -5.46
CA ASN A 150 7.10 6.39 -5.43
C ASN A 150 7.41 6.98 -6.81
N GLU A 151 7.36 6.16 -7.88
CA GLU A 151 7.53 6.67 -9.24
C GLU A 151 6.39 7.60 -9.67
N ASN A 152 5.15 7.23 -9.35
CA ASN A 152 3.99 8.07 -9.56
C ASN A 152 2.86 7.70 -8.60
N PRO A 153 2.55 8.53 -7.59
CA PRO A 153 1.50 8.23 -6.63
C PRO A 153 0.10 8.23 -7.26
N ARG A 154 -0.06 8.79 -8.47
CA ARG A 154 -1.34 8.91 -9.18
C ARG A 154 -1.73 7.67 -9.97
N TYR A 155 -0.95 6.58 -9.90
CA TYR A 155 -1.35 5.34 -10.54
C TYR A 155 -2.61 4.76 -9.88
N PHE A 156 -3.50 4.23 -10.72
CA PHE A 156 -4.53 3.31 -10.24
C PHE A 156 -3.86 1.97 -10.01
N ILE A 157 -3.84 1.52 -8.76
CA ILE A 157 -3.29 0.22 -8.38
C ILE A 157 -4.44 -0.76 -8.21
N SER A 158 -4.27 -1.94 -8.80
CA SER A 158 -5.13 -3.10 -8.60
C SER A 158 -4.37 -4.14 -7.76
N ILE A 159 -5.00 -4.57 -6.68
CA ILE A 159 -4.57 -5.70 -5.85
C ILE A 159 -5.59 -6.81 -6.05
N GLU A 160 -5.18 -7.85 -6.76
CA GLU A 160 -5.97 -9.03 -6.99
C GLU A 160 -5.48 -10.17 -6.09
N ILE A 161 -6.43 -10.92 -5.55
CA ILE A 161 -6.15 -12.19 -4.89
C ILE A 161 -6.95 -13.29 -5.56
N ASN A 162 -6.34 -14.46 -5.68
CA ASN A 162 -7.02 -15.66 -6.14
C ASN A 162 -6.50 -16.89 -5.38
N GLY A 163 -7.33 -17.92 -5.27
CA GLY A 163 -6.98 -19.05 -4.44
C GLY A 163 -7.95 -20.22 -4.47
N LEU A 164 -7.69 -21.16 -3.54
CA LEU A 164 -8.49 -22.34 -3.28
C LEU A 164 -8.83 -22.41 -1.80
N ALA A 165 -10.09 -22.75 -1.51
CA ALA A 165 -10.60 -22.96 -0.16
C ALA A 165 -11.50 -24.19 -0.11
N ASN A 166 -11.62 -24.83 1.05
CA ASN A 166 -12.54 -25.96 1.26
C ASN A 166 -13.97 -25.53 1.66
N PHE A 167 -14.28 -24.25 1.49
CA PHE A 167 -15.53 -23.62 1.87
C PHE A 167 -15.83 -22.45 0.94
N LYS A 168 -17.09 -22.01 0.94
CA LYS A 168 -17.50 -20.83 0.18
C LYS A 168 -17.07 -19.56 0.92
N LEU A 169 -15.93 -18.99 0.52
CA LEU A 169 -15.47 -17.70 1.02
C LEU A 169 -16.48 -16.60 0.63
N SER A 170 -16.99 -15.91 1.63
CA SER A 170 -17.99 -14.85 1.47
C SER A 170 -17.62 -13.54 2.16
N SER A 171 -16.51 -13.55 2.88
CA SER A 171 -15.93 -12.39 3.55
C SER A 171 -14.93 -11.69 2.64
N ASP A 172 -14.81 -10.38 2.80
CA ASP A 172 -13.77 -9.60 2.15
C ASP A 172 -12.39 -9.95 2.75
N ALA A 173 -11.34 -9.88 1.94
CA ALA A 173 -9.99 -9.87 2.44
C ALA A 173 -9.57 -8.42 2.67
N GLN A 174 -8.77 -8.17 3.70
CA GLN A 174 -8.25 -6.83 4.00
C GLN A 174 -6.74 -6.81 3.86
N PHE A 175 -6.26 -5.89 3.03
CA PHE A 175 -4.84 -5.62 2.85
C PHE A 175 -4.47 -4.36 3.63
N THR A 176 -3.53 -4.48 4.57
CA THR A 176 -3.08 -3.36 5.41
C THR A 176 -1.58 -3.16 5.23
N ILE A 177 -1.18 -1.93 4.85
CA ILE A 177 0.23 -1.55 4.72
C ILE A 177 0.50 -0.33 5.61
N PRO A 178 1.30 -0.46 6.67
CA PRO A 178 1.83 0.70 7.39
C PRO A 178 2.75 1.51 6.46
N LEU A 179 2.56 2.82 6.38
CA LEU A 179 3.33 3.72 5.51
C LEU A 179 3.78 4.95 6.28
N ILE A 180 4.96 5.45 5.93
CA ILE A 180 5.43 6.79 6.29
C ILE A 180 5.43 7.61 5.01
N ILE A 181 4.70 8.72 5.01
CA ILE A 181 4.58 9.62 3.86
C ILE A 181 5.34 10.91 4.15
N GLU A 182 6.23 11.28 3.24
CA GLU A 182 6.93 12.57 3.23
C GLU A 182 6.21 13.54 2.30
N SER A 183 5.96 14.76 2.78
CA SER A 183 5.25 15.81 2.02
C SER A 183 5.83 17.20 2.26
N GLU A 184 5.77 18.05 1.24
CA GLU A 184 6.36 19.40 1.24
C GLU A 184 5.63 20.42 2.17
N TYR A 185 4.45 20.08 2.70
CA TYR A 185 3.61 21.01 3.47
C TYR A 185 3.27 20.51 4.88
N ASN A 186 3.19 21.47 5.81
CA ASN A 186 2.95 21.29 7.23
C ASN A 186 1.57 20.66 7.51
N SER A 187 1.52 19.32 7.49
CA SER A 187 0.45 18.42 7.91
C SER A 187 -0.98 18.68 7.39
N PRO A 188 -1.56 17.66 6.75
CA PRO A 188 -2.97 17.39 6.91
C PRO A 188 -3.15 15.95 7.42
N ARG A 189 -3.87 15.87 8.53
CA ARG A 189 -4.31 14.62 9.15
C ARG A 189 -4.96 13.70 8.11
N PHE A 190 -4.32 12.56 7.84
CA PHE A 190 -4.97 11.43 7.19
C PHE A 190 -6.24 11.08 7.96
N THR A 191 -7.37 11.12 7.29
CA THR A 191 -8.56 10.39 7.72
C THR A 191 -8.88 9.48 6.55
N LEU A 192 -8.76 8.16 6.78
CA LEU A 192 -9.29 7.12 5.89
C LEU A 192 -10.74 6.88 6.26
#